data_AF-A0A9Q0RSR4-F1
#
_entry.id   AF-A0A9Q0RSR4-F1
#
_cell.length_a   1.000
_cell.length_b   1.000
_cell.length_c   1.000
_cell.angle_alpha   90.00
_cell.angle_beta   90.00
_cell.angle_gamma   90.00
#
_symmetry.space_group_name_H-M   'P 1'
#
loop_
_entity.id
_entity.type
_entity.pdbx_description
1 polymer ?
#
loop_
_entity_poly.entity_id
_entity_poly.type
_entity_poly.pdbx_seq_one_letter_code
_entity_poly.pdbx_strand_id
1 'polypeptide(L)'
;MSDLLSMRNSKEREVYIRYLFLTESRKIKDRLKKMEKKAKFEQYLKQRPERELGIFEADGKLRYDLWSNSIMSRLNSRSISKLRTESKLRYASLFGQKLIIDLDYDDYMSLSEARIQIRHIVNMMVENIRYNEPFDIYFTNCDRTKPTMIGLEKYMTSTPFAQLSKDEHFLSQSYMERFDPKQLIYLSPNATESLKEYDHDAIYIIGGFLDKSCLNKPISHIKATNDGLKL
;
A
#
# COMPACT_ATOMS: atom_id res chain seq x y z
N MET A 1 7.50 -9.10 21.23
CA MET A 1 8.63 -9.16 22.18
C MET A 1 9.98 -9.20 21.48
N SER A 2 10.12 -9.92 20.35
CA SER A 2 11.38 -9.95 19.56
C SER A 2 11.95 -8.55 19.25
N ASP A 3 11.13 -7.62 18.75
CA ASP A 3 11.57 -6.25 18.45
C ASP A 3 12.12 -5.48 19.66
N LEU A 4 11.66 -5.79 20.88
CA LEU A 4 12.12 -5.11 22.10
C LEU A 4 13.52 -5.59 22.51
N LEU A 5 13.82 -6.85 22.20
CA LEU A 5 15.11 -7.50 22.46
C LEU A 5 16.17 -7.08 21.44
N SER A 6 15.77 -6.74 20.20
CA SER A 6 16.69 -6.29 19.15
C SER A 6 17.14 -4.83 19.28
N MET A 7 16.43 -4.01 20.07
CA MET A 7 16.77 -2.60 20.29
C MET A 7 17.99 -2.46 21.22
N ARG A 8 18.98 -1.69 20.80
CA ARG A 8 20.27 -1.53 21.51
C ARG A 8 20.23 -0.47 22.60
N ASN A 9 19.42 0.58 22.45
CA ASN A 9 19.42 1.74 23.34
C ASN A 9 18.22 1.75 24.32
N SER A 10 18.45 2.10 25.58
CA SER A 10 17.41 2.25 26.61
C SER A 10 16.33 3.27 26.20
N LYS A 11 16.75 4.40 25.61
CA LYS A 11 15.82 5.45 25.16
C LYS A 11 14.93 4.99 24.01
N GLU A 12 15.46 4.16 23.11
CA GLU A 12 14.69 3.56 22.01
C GLU A 12 13.61 2.61 22.55
N ARG A 13 13.97 1.80 23.56
CA ARG A 13 13.04 0.90 24.25
C ARG A 13 11.93 1.66 24.96
N GLU A 14 12.25 2.74 25.68
CA GLU A 14 11.25 3.56 26.38
C GLU A 14 10.22 4.14 25.40
N VAL A 15 10.69 4.75 24.30
CA VAL A 15 9.82 5.28 23.24
C VAL A 15 8.95 4.17 22.66
N TYR A 16 9.52 2.98 22.43
CA TYR A 16 8.77 1.85 21.89
C TYR A 16 7.72 1.30 22.87
N ILE A 17 8.03 1.19 24.16
CA ILE A 17 7.07 0.76 25.20
C ILE A 17 5.91 1.76 25.26
N ARG A 18 6.20 3.06 25.27
CA ARG A 18 5.15 4.10 25.22
C ARG A 18 4.27 3.95 23.98
N TYR A 19 4.89 3.71 22.81
CA TYR A 19 4.15 3.45 21.58
C TYR A 19 3.23 2.21 21.70
N LEU A 20 3.72 1.11 22.27
CA LEU A 20 2.93 -0.10 22.50
C LEU A 20 1.74 0.17 23.43
N PHE A 21 1.96 0.85 24.56
CA PHE A 21 0.92 1.21 25.51
C PHE A 21 -0.18 2.06 24.87
N LEU A 22 0.20 3.10 24.12
CA LEU A 22 -0.76 3.95 23.40
C LEU A 22 -1.53 3.17 22.33
N THR A 23 -0.86 2.23 21.66
CA THR A 23 -1.49 1.37 20.65
C THR A 23 -2.51 0.43 21.28
N GLU A 24 -2.19 -0.22 22.39
CA GLU A 24 -3.13 -1.08 23.12
C GLU A 24 -4.32 -0.30 23.70
N SER A 25 -4.06 0.89 24.27
CA SER A 25 -5.12 1.78 24.74
C SER A 25 -6.11 2.15 23.63
N ARG A 26 -5.62 2.43 22.41
CA ARG A 26 -6.47 2.66 21.24
C ARG A 26 -7.26 1.43 20.85
N LYS A 27 -6.65 0.24 20.82
CA LYS A 27 -7.34 -1.03 20.52
C LYS A 27 -8.47 -1.31 21.50
N ILE A 28 -8.27 -1.06 22.79
CA ILE A 28 -9.32 -1.22 23.82
C ILE A 28 -10.49 -0.28 23.51
N LYS A 29 -10.22 1.00 23.24
CA LYS A 29 -11.24 1.97 22.87
C LYS A 29 -12.01 1.57 21.60
N ASP A 30 -11.32 1.05 20.59
CA ASP A 30 -11.95 0.58 19.36
C ASP A 30 -12.81 -0.67 19.58
N ARG A 31 -12.39 -1.60 20.46
CA ARG A 31 -13.21 -2.75 20.87
C ARG A 31 -14.49 -2.30 21.56
N LEU A 32 -14.41 -1.34 22.49
CA LEU A 32 -15.58 -0.77 23.17
C LEU A 32 -16.56 -0.14 22.16
N LYS A 33 -16.06 0.69 21.23
CA LYS A 33 -16.90 1.27 20.16
C LYS A 33 -17.55 0.21 19.27
N LYS A 34 -16.83 -0.87 18.95
CA LYS A 34 -17.39 -1.99 18.16
C LYS A 34 -18.50 -2.70 18.91
N MET A 35 -18.32 -2.94 20.22
CA MET A 35 -19.35 -3.55 21.07
C MET A 35 -20.61 -2.67 21.14
N GLU A 36 -20.45 -1.36 21.35
CA GLU A 36 -21.56 -0.41 21.37
C GLU A 36 -22.34 -0.40 20.03
N LYS A 37 -21.63 -0.35 18.89
CA LYS A 37 -22.25 -0.43 17.56
C LYS A 37 -22.99 -1.75 17.35
N LYS A 38 -22.43 -2.87 17.81
CA LYS A 38 -23.06 -4.18 17.72
C LYS A 38 -24.35 -4.23 18.54
N ALA A 39 -24.34 -3.74 19.78
CA ALA A 39 -25.52 -3.67 20.62
C ALA A 39 -26.63 -2.80 20.00
N LYS A 40 -26.28 -1.63 19.44
CA LYS A 40 -27.24 -0.77 18.70
C LYS A 40 -27.82 -1.49 17.49
N PHE A 41 -26.99 -2.23 16.73
CA PHE A 41 -27.45 -3.01 15.59
C PHE A 41 -28.39 -4.16 15.99
N GLU A 42 -28.11 -4.84 17.11
CA GLU A 42 -28.99 -5.87 17.67
C GLU A 42 -30.34 -5.30 18.12
N GLN A 43 -30.35 -4.12 18.75
CA GLN A 43 -31.59 -3.42 19.10
C GLN A 43 -32.39 -3.04 17.85
N TYR A 44 -31.73 -2.51 16.82
CA TYR A 44 -32.36 -2.23 15.53
C TYR A 44 -32.96 -3.49 14.90
N LEU A 45 -32.27 -4.63 14.93
CA LEU A 45 -32.79 -5.88 14.40
C LEU A 45 -34.06 -6.36 15.12
N LYS A 46 -34.17 -6.14 16.44
CA LYS A 46 -35.37 -6.48 17.22
C LYS A 46 -36.56 -5.56 16.92
N GLN A 47 -36.30 -4.29 16.60
CA GLN A 47 -37.34 -3.30 16.30
C GLN A 47 -37.71 -3.25 14.82
N ARG A 48 -36.91 -3.89 13.96
CA ARG A 48 -37.15 -3.90 12.52
C ARG A 48 -38.40 -4.75 12.23
N PRO A 49 -39.35 -4.25 11.42
CA PRO A 49 -40.49 -5.06 10.99
C PRO A 49 -39.99 -6.30 10.22
N GLU A 50 -40.70 -7.42 10.38
CA GLU A 50 -40.44 -8.63 9.60
C GLU A 50 -40.52 -8.30 8.11
N ARG A 51 -39.58 -8.86 7.35
CA ARG A 51 -39.58 -8.68 5.91
C ARG A 51 -40.66 -9.58 5.33
N GLU A 52 -41.62 -9.02 4.62
CA GLU A 52 -42.51 -9.83 3.80
C GLU A 52 -41.68 -10.51 2.70
N LEU A 53 -41.67 -11.84 2.67
CA LEU A 53 -41.01 -12.64 1.65
C LEU A 53 -41.99 -12.86 0.50
N GLY A 54 -41.64 -12.42 -0.71
CA GLY A 54 -42.55 -12.48 -1.84
C GLY A 54 -41.93 -11.93 -3.13
N ILE A 55 -42.37 -12.50 -4.25
CA ILE A 55 -41.95 -12.14 -5.61
C ILE A 55 -42.91 -11.10 -6.20
N PHE A 56 -44.16 -11.10 -5.73
CA PHE A 56 -45.25 -10.25 -6.20
C PHE A 56 -45.81 -9.39 -5.06
N GLU A 57 -46.29 -8.19 -5.40
CA GLU A 57 -47.11 -7.35 -4.55
C GLU A 57 -48.55 -7.90 -4.46
N ALA A 58 -49.36 -7.34 -3.55
CA ALA A 58 -50.75 -7.74 -3.36
C ALA A 58 -51.63 -7.57 -4.64
N ASP A 59 -51.19 -6.74 -5.59
CA ASP A 59 -51.84 -6.50 -6.88
C ASP A 59 -51.35 -7.43 -8.01
N GLY A 60 -50.43 -8.37 -7.71
CA GLY A 60 -49.87 -9.31 -8.67
C GLY A 60 -48.70 -8.77 -9.50
N LYS A 61 -48.23 -7.52 -9.27
CA LYS A 61 -47.03 -6.99 -9.93
C LYS A 61 -45.75 -7.52 -9.29
N LEU A 62 -44.69 -7.64 -10.09
CA LEU A 62 -43.37 -8.04 -9.61
C LEU A 62 -42.80 -7.00 -8.64
N ARG A 63 -42.39 -7.45 -7.44
CA ARG A 63 -41.84 -6.59 -6.40
C ARG A 63 -40.35 -6.35 -6.61
N TYR A 64 -39.98 -5.13 -7.00
CA TYR A 64 -38.60 -4.71 -7.28
C TYR A 64 -37.94 -4.02 -6.08
N ASP A 65 -37.67 -4.82 -5.04
CA ASP A 65 -37.01 -4.34 -3.82
C ASP A 65 -35.67 -5.02 -3.56
N LEU A 66 -34.86 -4.40 -2.70
CA LEU A 66 -33.66 -5.02 -2.17
C LEU A 66 -34.04 -6.31 -1.43
N TRP A 67 -33.53 -7.46 -1.90
CA TRP A 67 -33.85 -8.83 -1.42
C TRP A 67 -35.18 -9.43 -1.94
N SER A 68 -35.82 -8.83 -2.94
CA SER A 68 -36.93 -9.41 -3.72
C SER A 68 -36.46 -9.76 -5.14
N ASN A 69 -37.31 -9.62 -6.16
CA ASN A 69 -36.94 -9.85 -7.56
C ASN A 69 -36.05 -8.72 -8.09
N SER A 70 -34.74 -8.82 -7.84
CA SER A 70 -33.76 -7.95 -8.47
C SER A 70 -32.82 -8.77 -9.34
N ILE A 71 -32.81 -8.49 -10.65
CA ILE A 71 -31.89 -9.09 -11.62
C ILE A 71 -30.43 -8.74 -11.28
N MET A 72 -30.21 -7.58 -10.66
CA MET A 72 -28.89 -7.13 -10.23
C MET A 72 -28.74 -7.19 -8.71
N SER A 73 -27.63 -7.77 -8.25
CA SER A 73 -27.22 -7.63 -6.85
C SER A 73 -26.91 -6.16 -6.53
N ARG A 74 -27.12 -5.74 -5.29
CA ARG A 74 -26.81 -4.37 -4.87
C ARG A 74 -25.31 -4.12 -5.03
N LEU A 75 -24.95 -3.25 -5.97
CA LEU A 75 -23.63 -2.67 -6.04
C LEU A 75 -23.45 -1.72 -4.84
N ASN A 76 -22.69 -2.18 -3.85
CA ASN A 76 -22.31 -1.32 -2.75
C ASN A 76 -21.12 -0.43 -3.15
N SER A 77 -20.94 0.69 -2.45
CA SER A 77 -19.86 1.65 -2.73
C SER A 77 -18.46 1.01 -2.69
N ARG A 78 -18.26 -0.01 -1.84
CA ARG A 78 -17.00 -0.75 -1.75
C ARG A 78 -16.73 -1.57 -3.02
N SER A 79 -17.74 -2.27 -3.55
CA SER A 79 -17.64 -3.04 -4.80
C SER A 79 -17.34 -2.13 -5.98
N ILE A 80 -18.02 -0.98 -6.07
CA ILE A 80 -17.78 0.03 -7.10
C ILE A 80 -16.35 0.59 -6.98
N SER A 81 -15.91 0.93 -5.77
CA SER A 81 -14.55 1.43 -5.54
C SER A 81 -13.51 0.39 -5.92
N LYS A 82 -13.71 -0.88 -5.54
CA LYS A 82 -12.80 -1.98 -5.89
C LYS A 82 -12.68 -2.15 -7.40
N LEU A 83 -13.82 -2.17 -8.10
CA LEU A 83 -13.87 -2.29 -9.56
C LEU A 83 -13.12 -1.12 -10.22
N ARG A 84 -13.37 0.11 -9.77
CA ARG A 84 -12.68 1.31 -10.29
C ARG A 84 -11.17 1.23 -10.10
N THR A 85 -10.72 0.85 -8.90
CA THR A 85 -9.29 0.70 -8.63
C THR A 85 -8.66 -0.39 -9.48
N GLU A 86 -9.34 -1.54 -9.64
CA GLU A 86 -8.84 -2.62 -10.49
C GLU A 86 -8.72 -2.21 -11.95
N SER A 87 -9.73 -1.55 -12.52
CA SER A 87 -9.67 -1.05 -13.91
C SER A 87 -8.52 -0.06 -14.10
N LYS A 88 -8.30 0.84 -13.13
CA LYS A 88 -7.19 1.80 -13.18
C LYS A 88 -5.82 1.12 -13.14
N LEU A 89 -5.63 0.15 -12.24
CA LEU A 89 -4.35 -0.56 -12.13
C LEU A 89 -4.08 -1.45 -13.35
N ARG A 90 -5.11 -2.08 -13.92
CA ARG A 90 -4.99 -2.82 -15.18
C ARG A 90 -4.60 -1.91 -16.34
N TYR A 91 -5.21 -0.73 -16.41
CA TYR A 91 -4.84 0.27 -17.41
C TYR A 91 -3.39 0.73 -17.23
N ALA A 92 -2.96 0.98 -15.99
CA ALA A 92 -1.58 1.32 -15.66
C ALA A 92 -0.60 0.24 -16.13
N SER A 93 -0.88 -1.03 -15.84
CA SER A 93 0.00 -2.13 -16.23
C SER A 93 0.15 -2.29 -17.74
N LEU A 94 -0.87 -1.90 -18.53
CA LEU A 94 -0.83 -2.00 -19.99
C LEU A 94 -0.23 -0.77 -20.67
N PHE A 95 -0.55 0.43 -20.17
CA PHE A 95 -0.30 1.70 -20.87
C PHE A 95 0.35 2.78 -19.99
N GLY A 96 0.41 2.54 -18.68
CA GLY A 96 0.93 3.49 -17.71
C GLY A 96 2.45 3.61 -17.76
N GLN A 97 2.92 4.77 -17.31
CA GLN A 97 4.33 5.04 -17.14
C GLN A 97 4.90 4.15 -16.03
N LYS A 98 6.06 3.52 -16.29
CA LYS A 98 6.71 2.64 -15.30
C LYS A 98 7.48 3.47 -14.28
N LEU A 99 7.36 3.07 -13.02
CA LEU A 99 8.11 3.64 -11.91
C LEU A 99 8.65 2.50 -11.03
N ILE A 100 9.90 2.59 -10.63
CA ILE A 100 10.54 1.58 -9.79
C ILE A 100 10.80 2.15 -8.40
N ILE A 101 10.45 1.38 -7.38
CA ILE A 101 10.83 1.62 -5.99
C ILE A 101 11.85 0.56 -5.59
N ASP A 102 13.10 0.99 -5.38
CA ASP A 102 14.19 0.12 -4.95
C ASP A 102 14.14 -0.11 -3.43
N LEU A 103 13.96 -1.37 -3.00
CA LEU A 103 13.80 -1.72 -1.58
C LEU A 103 15.06 -2.26 -0.90
N ASP A 104 16.21 -2.15 -1.55
CA ASP A 104 17.51 -2.64 -1.04
C ASP A 104 18.16 -1.71 0.01
N TYR A 105 17.38 -1.25 0.98
CA TYR A 105 17.82 -0.23 1.95
C TYR A 105 17.56 -0.58 3.41
N ASP A 106 17.00 -1.77 3.69
CA ASP A 106 16.69 -2.19 5.05
C ASP A 106 17.92 -2.18 5.98
N ASP A 107 19.13 -2.41 5.45
CA ASP A 107 20.39 -2.39 6.23
C ASP A 107 20.82 -0.97 6.65
N TYR A 108 20.27 0.06 6.00
CA TYR A 108 20.53 1.47 6.30
C TYR A 108 19.42 2.12 7.14
N MET A 109 18.40 1.35 7.54
CA MET A 109 17.25 1.85 8.29
C MET A 109 17.12 1.15 9.65
N SER A 110 16.77 1.91 10.68
CA SER A 110 16.25 1.34 11.92
C SER A 110 14.89 0.68 11.70
N LEU A 111 14.50 -0.23 12.61
CA LEU A 111 13.14 -0.81 12.60
C LEU A 111 12.04 0.25 12.68
N SER A 112 12.31 1.38 13.33
CA SER A 112 11.37 2.49 13.42
C SER A 112 11.18 3.19 12.06
N GLU A 113 12.27 3.36 11.30
CA GLU A 113 12.27 3.96 9.97
C GLU A 113 11.64 3.03 8.95
N ALA A 114 11.97 1.74 8.97
CA ALA A 114 11.33 0.75 8.10
C ALA A 114 9.79 0.77 8.27
N ARG A 115 9.28 0.87 9.50
CA ARG A 115 7.82 1.01 9.75
C ARG A 115 7.21 2.28 9.17
N ILE A 116 7.97 3.38 9.12
CA ILE A 116 7.53 4.63 8.48
C ILE A 116 7.59 4.46 6.95
N GLN A 117 8.63 3.83 6.43
CA GLN A 117 8.80 3.58 5.00
C GLN A 117 7.66 2.74 4.43
N ILE A 118 7.27 1.67 5.14
CA ILE A 118 6.10 0.85 4.78
C ILE A 118 4.85 1.73 4.65
N ARG A 119 4.66 2.71 5.54
CA ARG A 119 3.52 3.64 5.46
C ARG A 119 3.65 4.58 4.25
N HIS A 120 4.85 5.05 3.93
CA HIS A 120 5.08 5.85 2.74
C HIS A 120 4.73 5.08 1.46
N ILE A 121 5.15 3.82 1.35
CA ILE A 121 4.80 2.94 0.22
C ILE A 121 3.28 2.74 0.11
N VAL A 122 2.61 2.44 1.23
CA VAL A 122 1.15 2.29 1.25
C VAL A 122 0.44 3.57 0.83
N ASN A 123 0.87 4.72 1.36
CA ASN A 123 0.28 6.01 1.01
C ASN A 123 0.54 6.37 -0.46
N MET A 124 1.76 6.16 -0.95
CA MET A 124 2.12 6.38 -2.35
C MET A 124 1.20 5.59 -3.28
N MET A 125 0.99 4.30 -3.01
CA MET A 125 0.08 3.47 -3.80
C MET A 125 -1.37 3.97 -3.76
N VAL A 126 -1.84 4.44 -2.60
CA VAL A 126 -3.19 5.01 -2.45
C VAL A 126 -3.32 6.35 -3.20
N GLU A 127 -2.29 7.19 -3.18
CA GLU A 127 -2.29 8.45 -3.94
C GLU A 127 -2.17 8.19 -5.45
N ASN A 128 -1.37 7.21 -5.88
CA ASN A 128 -1.20 6.85 -7.29
C ASN A 128 -2.56 6.56 -7.95
N ILE A 129 -3.40 5.73 -7.32
CA ILE A 129 -4.72 5.36 -7.87
C ILE A 129 -5.76 6.51 -7.85
N ARG A 130 -5.47 7.63 -7.19
CA ARG A 130 -6.34 8.81 -7.23
C ARG A 130 -6.21 9.56 -8.54
N TYR A 131 -5.03 9.54 -9.16
CA TYR A 131 -4.81 10.14 -10.47
C TYR A 131 -5.60 9.41 -11.57
N ASN A 132 -5.89 10.12 -12.66
CA ASN A 132 -6.60 9.56 -13.81
C ASN A 132 -5.74 8.51 -14.52
N GLU A 133 -4.45 8.79 -14.65
CA GLU A 133 -3.43 7.94 -15.26
C GLU A 133 -2.39 7.57 -14.18
N PRO A 134 -2.63 6.51 -13.42
CA PRO A 134 -1.66 6.03 -12.43
C PRO A 134 -0.41 5.44 -13.10
N PHE A 135 0.72 5.53 -12.39
CA PHE A 135 1.95 4.83 -12.74
C PHE A 135 1.79 3.31 -12.55
N ASP A 136 2.50 2.56 -13.38
CA ASP A 136 2.76 1.14 -13.18
C ASP A 136 3.99 0.98 -12.26
N ILE A 137 3.73 0.69 -10.98
CA ILE A 137 4.75 0.74 -9.94
C ILE A 137 5.31 -0.65 -9.66
N TYR A 138 6.61 -0.80 -9.86
CA TYR A 138 7.40 -1.98 -9.54
C TYR A 138 8.19 -1.78 -8.26
N PHE A 139 8.27 -2.83 -7.45
CA PHE A 139 9.15 -2.94 -6.29
C PHE A 139 10.24 -3.95 -6.63
N THR A 140 11.51 -3.53 -6.54
CA THR A 140 12.67 -4.37 -6.86
C THR A 140 13.53 -4.62 -5.62
N ASN A 141 14.41 -5.62 -5.70
CA ASN A 141 15.22 -6.06 -4.57
C ASN A 141 14.39 -6.43 -3.34
N CYS A 142 13.22 -7.04 -3.57
CA CYS A 142 12.31 -7.46 -2.51
C CYS A 142 12.85 -8.69 -1.76
N ASP A 143 13.49 -8.44 -0.61
CA ASP A 143 13.87 -9.50 0.33
C ASP A 143 12.76 -9.73 1.39
N ARG A 144 12.06 -10.85 1.27
CA ARG A 144 10.95 -11.22 2.18
C ARG A 144 11.40 -11.55 3.60
N THR A 145 12.70 -11.65 3.86
CA THR A 145 13.26 -11.85 5.21
C THR A 145 13.51 -10.54 5.95
N LYS A 146 13.54 -9.40 5.24
CA LYS A 146 13.86 -8.09 5.82
C LYS A 146 12.62 -7.33 6.32
N PRO A 147 12.81 -6.37 7.25
CA PRO A 147 11.71 -5.69 7.94
C PRO A 147 10.68 -5.02 7.01
N THR A 148 11.12 -4.41 5.90
CA THR A 148 10.23 -3.69 4.99
C THR A 148 9.22 -4.62 4.33
N MET A 149 9.68 -5.73 3.73
CA MET A 149 8.78 -6.70 3.08
C MET A 149 7.90 -7.45 4.08
N ILE A 150 8.43 -7.85 5.24
CA ILE A 150 7.63 -8.48 6.32
C ILE A 150 6.48 -7.54 6.73
N GLY A 151 6.75 -6.24 6.81
CA GLY A 151 5.73 -5.26 7.15
C GLY A 151 4.72 -5.01 6.03
N LEU A 152 5.16 -5.00 4.77
CA LEU A 152 4.30 -4.84 3.59
C LEU A 152 3.34 -6.01 3.38
N GLU A 153 3.73 -7.24 3.77
CA GLU A 153 2.88 -8.43 3.61
C GLU A 153 1.49 -8.27 4.25
N LYS A 154 1.40 -7.46 5.32
CA LYS A 154 0.14 -7.12 6.01
C LYS A 154 -0.86 -6.37 5.13
N TYR A 155 -0.39 -5.71 4.08
CA TYR A 155 -1.21 -4.91 3.17
C TYR A 155 -1.50 -5.64 1.85
N MET A 156 -0.86 -6.77 1.57
CA MET A 156 -0.99 -7.51 0.30
C MET A 156 -2.41 -7.98 -0.01
N THR A 157 -3.25 -8.17 1.01
CA THR A 157 -4.66 -8.53 0.84
C THR A 157 -5.60 -7.32 0.77
N SER A 158 -5.06 -6.12 0.94
CA SER A 158 -5.80 -4.86 0.90
C SER A 158 -5.59 -4.15 -0.43
N THR A 159 -6.61 -3.44 -0.90
CA THR A 159 -6.51 -2.56 -2.07
C THR A 159 -5.60 -1.36 -1.76
N PRO A 160 -4.68 -0.96 -2.66
CA PRO A 160 -4.52 -1.42 -4.05
C PRO A 160 -3.64 -2.67 -4.26
N PHE A 161 -2.90 -3.12 -3.25
CA PHE A 161 -1.92 -4.22 -3.37
C PHE A 161 -2.52 -5.56 -3.79
N ALA A 162 -3.74 -5.86 -3.32
CA ALA A 162 -4.45 -7.10 -3.67
C ALA A 162 -4.75 -7.26 -5.16
N GLN A 163 -4.65 -6.18 -5.93
CA GLN A 163 -4.87 -6.16 -7.37
C GLN A 163 -3.57 -6.26 -8.19
N LEU A 164 -2.41 -6.17 -7.54
CA LEU A 164 -1.12 -6.31 -8.20
C LEU A 164 -0.71 -7.78 -8.26
N SER A 165 -0.07 -8.17 -9.36
CA SER A 165 0.61 -9.47 -9.41
C SER A 165 1.85 -9.43 -8.53
N LYS A 166 1.92 -10.30 -7.52
CA LYS A 166 3.08 -10.38 -6.62
C LYS A 166 4.37 -10.68 -7.38
N ASP A 167 4.32 -11.59 -8.35
CA ASP A 167 5.52 -12.04 -9.04
C ASP A 167 5.99 -11.05 -10.10
N GLU A 168 5.11 -10.18 -10.60
CA GLU A 168 5.47 -9.14 -11.58
C GLU A 168 5.87 -7.82 -10.91
N HIS A 169 5.19 -7.41 -9.82
CA HIS A 169 5.38 -6.10 -9.21
C HIS A 169 6.25 -6.14 -7.95
N PHE A 170 6.48 -7.30 -7.33
CA PHE A 170 7.34 -7.45 -6.15
C PHE A 170 8.48 -8.41 -6.47
N LEU A 171 9.48 -7.87 -7.14
CA LEU A 171 10.60 -8.59 -7.72
C LEU A 171 11.73 -8.75 -6.70
N SER A 172 12.16 -9.98 -6.46
CA SER A 172 13.36 -10.24 -5.65
C SER A 172 14.67 -9.87 -6.37
N GLN A 173 14.65 -9.86 -7.70
CA GLN A 173 15.77 -9.45 -8.56
C GLN A 173 15.93 -7.92 -8.63
N SER A 174 17.11 -7.48 -9.09
CA SER A 174 17.41 -6.07 -9.30
C SER A 174 16.66 -5.49 -10.50
N TYR A 175 16.44 -4.17 -10.48
CA TYR A 175 15.93 -3.44 -11.65
C TYR A 175 16.81 -3.63 -12.89
N MET A 176 18.11 -3.84 -12.71
CA MET A 176 19.07 -4.06 -13.80
C MET A 176 18.84 -5.39 -14.55
N GLU A 177 18.26 -6.39 -13.87
CA GLU A 177 18.00 -7.70 -14.47
C GLU A 177 16.66 -7.73 -15.22
N ARG A 178 15.68 -6.95 -14.76
CA ARG A 178 14.32 -6.96 -15.32
C ARG A 178 14.12 -5.97 -16.47
N PHE A 179 14.78 -4.81 -16.42
CA PHE A 179 14.54 -3.70 -17.34
C PHE A 179 15.80 -3.38 -18.14
N ASP A 180 15.64 -2.79 -19.33
CA ASP A 180 16.77 -2.34 -20.14
C ASP A 180 17.50 -1.20 -19.41
N PRO A 181 18.79 -1.35 -19.05
CA PRO A 181 19.55 -0.32 -18.34
C PRO A 181 19.59 1.03 -19.06
N LYS A 182 19.43 1.06 -20.38
CA LYS A 182 19.42 2.31 -21.16
C LYS A 182 18.22 3.20 -20.88
N GLN A 183 17.12 2.61 -20.43
CA GLN A 183 15.88 3.32 -20.09
C GLN A 183 15.85 3.74 -18.62
N LEU A 184 16.77 3.27 -17.78
CA LEU A 184 16.75 3.50 -16.35
C LEU A 184 17.37 4.86 -15.99
N ILE A 185 16.65 5.65 -15.20
CA ILE A 185 17.13 6.91 -14.60
C ILE A 185 16.91 6.83 -13.09
N TYR A 186 17.98 6.98 -12.30
CA TYR A 186 17.91 6.89 -10.85
C TYR A 186 17.76 8.28 -10.24
N LEU A 187 16.64 8.54 -9.55
CA LEU A 187 16.42 9.83 -8.89
C LEU A 187 17.13 9.87 -7.54
N SER A 188 18.10 10.77 -7.40
CA SER A 188 18.81 11.01 -6.14
C SER A 188 18.88 12.50 -5.81
N PRO A 189 18.68 12.91 -4.54
CA PRO A 189 18.86 14.31 -4.14
C PRO A 189 20.31 14.79 -4.26
N ASN A 190 21.28 13.87 -4.38
CA ASN A 190 22.69 14.16 -4.55
C ASN A 190 23.15 14.07 -6.02
N ALA A 191 22.21 13.95 -6.97
CA ALA A 191 22.53 13.98 -8.40
C ALA A 191 23.18 15.32 -8.79
N THR A 192 24.15 15.26 -9.71
CA THR A 192 24.82 16.45 -10.24
C THR A 192 23.94 17.21 -11.22
N GLU A 193 23.09 16.49 -11.94
CA GLU A 193 22.13 17.04 -12.88
C GLU A 193 20.75 17.17 -12.24
N SER A 194 19.99 18.18 -12.65
CA SER A 194 18.60 18.36 -12.21
C SER A 194 17.66 17.89 -13.31
N LEU A 195 16.66 17.10 -12.95
CA LEU A 195 15.59 16.71 -13.86
C LEU A 195 14.74 17.93 -14.23
N LYS A 196 14.96 18.49 -15.42
CA LYS A 196 14.23 19.66 -15.93
C LYS A 196 12.99 19.28 -16.73
N GLU A 197 13.08 18.19 -17.49
CA GLU A 197 12.03 17.69 -18.36
C GLU A 197 11.80 16.20 -18.07
N TYR A 198 10.55 15.77 -18.17
CA TYR A 198 10.16 14.38 -17.93
C TYR A 198 10.23 13.60 -19.24
N ASP A 199 11.03 12.54 -19.27
CA ASP A 199 11.15 11.62 -20.40
C ASP A 199 10.17 10.46 -20.22
N HIS A 200 9.16 10.39 -21.09
CA HIS A 200 8.15 9.35 -21.05
C HIS A 200 8.65 7.98 -21.52
N ASP A 201 9.78 7.91 -22.22
CA ASP A 201 10.39 6.63 -22.65
C ASP A 201 11.34 6.06 -21.57
N ALA A 202 11.65 6.85 -20.54
CA ALA A 202 12.49 6.45 -19.42
C ALA A 202 11.68 5.83 -18.26
N ILE A 203 12.37 4.98 -17.49
CA ILE A 203 11.86 4.37 -16.26
C ILE A 203 12.63 4.96 -15.09
N TYR A 204 11.90 5.71 -14.27
CA TYR A 204 12.48 6.37 -13.11
C TYR A 204 12.55 5.42 -11.92
N ILE A 205 13.67 5.44 -11.20
CA ILE A 205 13.91 4.67 -9.99
C ILE A 205 13.96 5.62 -8.79
N ILE A 206 13.23 5.28 -7.73
CA ILE A 206 13.26 5.98 -6.45
C ILE A 206 13.73 5.02 -5.37
N GLY A 207 14.73 5.43 -4.59
CA GLY A 207 15.17 4.68 -3.41
C GLY A 207 14.08 4.65 -2.34
N GLY A 208 13.62 3.46 -1.98
CA GLY A 208 12.56 3.23 -1.00
C GLY A 208 13.04 3.24 0.44
N PHE A 209 13.63 4.35 0.92
CA PHE A 209 14.16 4.45 2.28
C PHE A 209 13.93 5.81 2.95
N LEU A 210 14.07 5.85 4.28
CA LEU A 210 14.10 7.07 5.06
C LEU A 210 15.52 7.41 5.52
N ASP A 211 15.92 8.64 5.29
CA ASP A 211 17.26 9.15 5.64
C ASP A 211 17.34 9.82 7.03
N LYS A 212 16.47 9.46 7.98
CA LYS A 212 16.47 10.15 9.30
C LYS A 212 17.73 9.83 10.12
N SER A 213 18.23 8.60 10.04
CA SER A 213 19.40 8.11 10.76
C SER A 213 20.69 8.19 9.94
N CYS A 214 20.59 8.25 8.61
CA CYS A 214 21.73 8.31 7.69
C CYS A 214 21.96 9.70 7.09
N LEU A 215 21.32 10.73 7.65
CA LEU A 215 21.39 12.12 7.23
C LEU A 215 22.82 12.48 6.81
N ASN A 216 23.01 12.82 5.52
CA ASN A 216 24.28 13.19 4.85
C ASN A 216 25.10 12.07 4.19
N LYS A 217 24.62 10.82 4.09
CA LYS A 217 25.27 9.80 3.24
C LYS A 217 24.59 9.71 1.87
N PRO A 218 25.31 9.89 0.75
CA PRO A 218 24.73 9.83 -0.59
C PRO A 218 24.53 8.37 -1.05
N ILE A 219 23.77 7.57 -0.29
CA ILE A 219 23.68 6.11 -0.46
C ILE A 219 23.06 5.75 -1.82
N SER A 220 21.93 6.39 -2.18
CA SER A 220 21.28 6.15 -3.47
C SER A 220 22.14 6.62 -4.65
N HIS A 221 22.84 7.73 -4.50
CA HIS A 221 23.76 8.23 -5.52
C HIS A 221 24.95 7.28 -5.72
N ILE A 222 25.60 6.83 -4.63
CA ILE A 222 26.71 5.86 -4.72
C ILE A 222 26.23 4.57 -5.39
N LYS A 223 25.06 4.06 -5.01
CA LYS A 223 24.48 2.84 -5.61
C LYS A 223 24.27 3.02 -7.12
N ALA A 224 23.58 4.08 -7.53
CA ALA A 224 23.32 4.36 -8.94
C ALA A 224 24.60 4.55 -9.76
N THR A 225 25.61 5.24 -9.20
CA THR A 225 26.92 5.42 -9.84
C THR A 225 27.66 4.10 -10.01
N ASN A 226 27.62 3.22 -9.00
CA ASN A 226 28.21 1.88 -9.09
C ASN A 226 27.52 1.02 -10.15
N ASP A 227 26.20 1.19 -10.32
CA ASP A 227 25.41 0.52 -11.34
C ASP A 227 25.60 1.15 -12.75
N GLY A 228 26.31 2.26 -12.85
CA GLY A 228 26.55 2.97 -14.12
C GLY A 228 25.29 3.64 -14.70
N LEU A 229 24.33 3.99 -13.86
CA LEU A 229 23.06 4.60 -14.26
C LEU A 229 23.16 6.12 -14.44
N LYS A 230 22.23 6.66 -15.23
CA LYS A 230 21.99 8.10 -15.30
C LYS A 230 21.30 8.57 -14.01
N LEU A 231 21.67 9.75 -13.54
CA LEU A 231 21.28 10.36 -12.26
C LEU A 231 20.60 11.70 -12.46
#